data_AF-A0A7K5B538-F1
#
_entry.id   AF-A0A7K5B538-F1
#
_cell.length_a   1.000
_cell.length_b   1.000
_cell.length_c   1.000
_cell.angle_alpha   90.00
_cell.angle_beta   90.00
_cell.angle_gamma   90.00
#
_symmetry.space_group_name_H-M   'P 1'
#
loop_
_entity.id
_entity.type
_entity.pdbx_description
1 polymer ?
#
loop_
_entity_poly.entity_id
_entity_poly.type
_entity_poly.pdbx_seq_one_letter_code
_entity_poly.pdbx_strand_id
1 'polypeptide(L)'
;FPEESPIEQGGGRRQRLERQISQDVKLEPDMGGGAKQDFLKIDSAADLQLFKEQGADLVDHIPKEREALLEREFQRVTISGEEKCGVPFTDLLDAAKSVVKALFVREKYMGLSLQSFCKTTARYLQELSEKPLETRG
;
A
#
# COMPACT_ATOMS: atom_id res chain seq x y z
N PHE A 1 43.35 -27.34 -42.67
CA PHE A 1 43.16 -27.77 -41.27
C PHE A 1 41.81 -27.24 -40.81
N PRO A 2 40.82 -28.08 -40.48
CA PRO A 2 39.66 -27.58 -39.76
C PRO A 2 40.00 -27.51 -38.27
N GLU A 3 39.79 -26.33 -37.68
CA GLU A 3 39.87 -26.08 -36.25
C GLU A 3 38.61 -26.67 -35.58
N GLU A 4 38.78 -27.69 -34.74
CA GLU A 4 37.72 -28.17 -33.85
C GLU A 4 37.59 -27.21 -32.65
N SER A 5 36.39 -26.67 -32.45
CA SER A 5 36.10 -25.73 -31.37
C SER A 5 36.08 -26.42 -29.99
N PRO A 6 36.57 -25.78 -28.90
CA PRO A 6 36.74 -26.41 -27.57
C PRO A 6 35.46 -26.81 -26.81
N ILE A 7 34.28 -26.78 -27.46
CA ILE A 7 32.96 -26.94 -26.85
C ILE A 7 32.61 -28.43 -26.63
N GLU A 8 33.28 -29.36 -27.30
CA GLU A 8 32.98 -30.80 -27.25
C GLU A 8 33.33 -31.48 -25.91
N GLN A 9 34.14 -30.87 -25.05
CA GLN A 9 34.47 -31.44 -23.73
C GLN A 9 33.41 -31.20 -22.64
N GLY A 10 32.39 -30.38 -22.91
CA GLY A 10 31.37 -29.98 -21.92
C GLY A 10 30.20 -30.96 -21.73
N GLY A 11 30.01 -31.92 -22.65
CA GLY A 11 28.84 -32.81 -22.66
C GLY A 11 28.76 -33.74 -21.45
N GLY A 12 29.90 -34.25 -20.99
CA GLY A 12 29.96 -35.19 -19.86
C GLY A 12 29.57 -34.57 -18.52
N ARG A 13 29.83 -33.27 -18.31
CA ARG A 13 29.53 -32.57 -17.06
C ARG A 13 28.03 -32.29 -16.91
N ARG A 14 27.35 -31.99 -18.03
CA ARG A 14 25.89 -31.82 -18.11
C ARG A 14 25.14 -33.12 -17.84
N GLN A 15 25.54 -34.20 -18.50
CA GLN A 15 24.90 -35.51 -18.29
C GLN A 15 25.08 -36.05 -16.86
N ARG A 16 26.16 -35.67 -16.16
CA ARG A 16 26.36 -36.07 -14.76
C ARG A 16 25.41 -35.33 -13.82
N LEU A 17 25.16 -34.04 -14.08
CA LEU A 17 24.22 -33.21 -13.32
C LEU A 17 22.77 -33.67 -13.51
N GLU A 18 22.37 -34.00 -14.75
CA GLU A 18 21.01 -34.50 -15.04
C GLU A 18 20.71 -35.83 -14.32
N ARG A 19 21.68 -36.74 -14.26
CA ARG A 19 21.53 -38.01 -13.51
C ARG A 19 21.39 -37.78 -12.01
N GLN A 20 22.03 -36.74 -11.48
CA GLN A 20 21.96 -36.37 -10.06
C GLN A 20 20.58 -35.79 -9.71
N ILE A 21 20.07 -34.88 -10.54
CA ILE A 21 18.74 -34.27 -10.36
C ILE A 21 17.61 -35.31 -10.50
N SER A 22 17.71 -36.25 -11.44
CA SER A 22 16.71 -37.33 -11.57
C SER A 22 16.71 -38.32 -10.41
N GLN A 23 17.76 -38.38 -9.59
CA GLN A 23 17.80 -39.25 -8.41
C GLN A 23 17.09 -38.60 -7.22
N ASP A 24 17.13 -37.27 -7.11
CA ASP A 24 16.50 -36.50 -6.01
C ASP A 24 15.00 -36.21 -6.24
N VAL A 25 14.47 -36.46 -7.44
CA VAL A 25 13.04 -36.29 -7.80
C VAL A 25 12.35 -37.66 -7.89
N LYS A 26 12.40 -38.46 -6.83
CA LYS A 26 11.60 -39.69 -6.72
C LYS A 26 10.93 -39.85 -5.35
N LEU A 27 10.42 -38.73 -4.83
CA LEU A 27 9.42 -38.73 -3.78
C LEU A 27 8.08 -38.45 -4.43
N GLU A 28 7.33 -39.52 -4.71
CA GLU A 28 5.90 -39.44 -5.02
C GLU A 28 5.18 -38.66 -3.91
N PRO A 29 4.22 -37.78 -4.23
CA PRO A 29 3.34 -37.24 -3.22
C PRO A 29 2.41 -38.38 -2.76
N ASP A 30 2.70 -38.96 -1.60
CA ASP A 30 1.79 -39.86 -0.91
C ASP A 30 0.53 -39.06 -0.54
N MET A 31 -0.49 -39.11 -1.41
CA MET A 31 -1.85 -38.68 -1.07
C MET A 31 -2.51 -39.75 -0.19
N GLY A 32 -1.92 -39.99 0.98
CA GLY A 32 -2.54 -40.64 2.11
C GLY A 32 -3.44 -39.64 2.83
N GLY A 33 -4.74 -39.90 2.80
CA GLY A 33 -5.78 -38.98 3.26
C GLY A 33 -5.70 -38.58 4.74
N GLY A 34 -6.40 -37.49 5.06
CA GLY A 34 -6.76 -37.19 6.45
C GLY A 34 -6.38 -35.81 6.98
N ALA A 35 -6.45 -34.77 6.17
CA ALA A 35 -6.79 -33.45 6.69
C ALA A 35 -7.38 -32.66 5.53
N LYS A 36 -8.71 -32.43 5.57
CA LYS A 36 -9.28 -31.30 4.87
C LYS A 36 -8.61 -30.07 5.48
N GLN A 37 -7.53 -29.66 4.85
CA GLN A 37 -7.08 -28.28 4.87
C GLN A 37 -8.25 -27.50 4.28
N ASP A 38 -9.21 -27.14 5.14
CA ASP A 38 -10.11 -26.02 4.94
C ASP A 38 -9.24 -24.76 4.97
N PHE A 39 -8.29 -24.67 4.03
CA PHE A 39 -7.66 -23.43 3.64
C PHE A 39 -8.78 -22.69 2.97
N LEU A 40 -9.52 -21.99 3.83
CA LEU A 40 -10.29 -20.81 3.58
C LEU A 40 -9.77 -20.20 2.27
N LYS A 41 -10.44 -20.53 1.16
CA LYS A 41 -10.35 -19.75 -0.07
C LYS A 41 -11.03 -18.45 0.29
N ILE A 42 -10.34 -17.63 1.07
CA ILE A 42 -10.66 -16.22 1.18
C ILE A 42 -10.36 -15.74 -0.22
N ASP A 43 -11.41 -15.56 -1.02
CA ASP A 43 -11.28 -14.89 -2.29
C ASP A 43 -10.62 -13.55 -1.99
N SER A 44 -9.34 -13.40 -2.35
CA SER A 44 -8.58 -12.17 -2.12
C SER A 44 -9.29 -10.97 -2.75
N ALA A 45 -10.14 -11.20 -3.76
CA ALA A 45 -11.04 -10.22 -4.33
C ALA A 45 -12.10 -9.71 -3.33
N ALA A 46 -12.69 -10.57 -2.52
CA ALA A 46 -13.68 -10.18 -1.50
C ALA A 46 -13.02 -9.42 -0.35
N ASP A 47 -11.83 -9.85 0.08
CA ASP A 47 -11.07 -9.16 1.13
C ASP A 47 -10.58 -7.79 0.64
N LEU A 48 -10.09 -7.72 -0.60
CA LEU A 48 -9.73 -6.45 -1.25
C LEU A 48 -10.95 -5.54 -1.40
N GLN A 49 -12.13 -6.07 -1.74
CA GLN A 49 -13.37 -5.30 -1.77
C GLN A 49 -13.75 -4.80 -0.38
N LEU A 50 -13.61 -5.62 0.66
CA LEU A 50 -13.89 -5.25 2.04
C LEU A 50 -12.96 -4.11 2.52
N PHE A 51 -11.65 -4.17 2.21
CA PHE A 51 -10.72 -3.07 2.49
C PHE A 51 -11.05 -1.81 1.68
N LYS A 52 -11.49 -1.99 0.43
CA LYS A 52 -11.91 -0.88 -0.43
C LYS A 52 -13.20 -0.24 0.05
N GLU A 53 -14.16 -1.00 0.55
CA GLU A 53 -15.41 -0.50 1.13
C GLU A 53 -15.13 0.23 2.44
N GLN A 54 -14.25 -0.31 3.29
CA GLN A 54 -13.82 0.37 4.53
C GLN A 54 -13.06 1.68 4.26
N GLY A 55 -12.31 1.76 3.16
CA GLY A 55 -11.56 2.97 2.75
C GLY A 55 -12.31 3.90 1.79
N ALA A 56 -13.37 3.41 1.12
CA ALA A 56 -14.14 4.17 0.13
C ALA A 56 -14.88 5.33 0.77
N ASP A 57 -15.39 5.15 1.99
CA ASP A 57 -16.01 6.22 2.76
C ASP A 57 -15.01 7.20 3.38
N LEU A 58 -13.70 6.91 3.32
CA LEU A 58 -12.63 7.72 3.93
C LEU A 58 -11.99 8.73 2.98
N VAL A 59 -12.23 8.64 1.67
CA VAL A 59 -11.60 9.51 0.67
C VAL A 59 -12.69 10.05 -0.27
N ASP A 60 -12.76 11.37 -0.44
CA ASP A 60 -13.57 11.97 -1.52
C ASP A 60 -13.14 11.31 -2.84
N HIS A 61 -14.02 10.51 -3.44
CA HIS A 61 -13.69 9.72 -4.61
C HIS A 61 -13.18 10.60 -5.76
N ILE A 62 -11.88 10.53 -6.03
CA ILE A 62 -11.34 10.93 -7.34
C ILE A 62 -11.86 9.89 -8.34
N PRO A 63 -12.53 10.31 -9.44
CA PRO A 63 -13.00 9.36 -10.45
C PRO A 63 -11.84 8.55 -11.03
N LYS A 64 -11.98 7.21 -11.05
CA LYS A 64 -10.98 6.26 -11.60
C LYS A 64 -10.51 6.59 -13.03
N GLU A 65 -11.37 7.18 -13.86
CA GLU A 65 -10.99 7.62 -15.21
C GLU A 65 -9.89 8.69 -15.19
N ARG A 66 -9.89 9.55 -14.16
CA ARG A 66 -8.86 10.57 -13.98
C ARG A 66 -7.54 9.95 -13.50
N GLU A 67 -7.58 8.90 -12.68
CA GLU A 67 -6.39 8.18 -12.22
C GLU A 67 -5.67 7.45 -13.39
N ALA A 68 -6.42 6.76 -14.25
CA ALA A 68 -5.85 6.02 -15.38
C ALA A 68 -5.19 6.93 -16.44
N LEU A 69 -5.71 8.14 -16.64
CA LEU A 69 -5.08 9.15 -17.51
C LEU A 69 -3.78 9.68 -16.93
N LEU A 70 -3.68 9.81 -15.61
CA LEU A 70 -2.47 10.27 -14.93
C LEU A 70 -1.36 9.20 -14.96
N GLU A 71 -1.68 7.91 -14.92
CA GLU A 71 -0.63 6.86 -14.97
C GLU A 71 0.20 6.82 -16.25
N ARG A 72 -0.30 7.38 -17.37
CA ARG A 72 0.33 7.21 -18.70
C ARG A 72 1.15 8.41 -19.18
N GLU A 73 1.03 9.60 -18.56
CA GLU A 73 1.57 10.85 -19.14
C GLU A 73 2.58 11.60 -18.25
N PHE A 74 3.32 10.91 -17.37
CA PHE A 74 4.48 11.52 -16.71
C PHE A 74 5.49 10.50 -16.17
N GLN A 75 6.74 10.96 -16.05
CA GLN A 75 7.76 10.24 -15.31
C GLN A 75 7.42 10.29 -13.82
N ARG A 76 7.22 9.11 -13.21
CA ARG A 76 6.99 9.01 -11.77
C ARG A 76 8.32 9.19 -11.03
N VAL A 77 8.42 10.27 -10.26
CA VAL A 77 9.53 10.50 -9.33
C VAL A 77 9.04 10.16 -7.92
N THR A 78 9.72 9.25 -7.25
CA THR A 78 9.46 8.93 -5.84
C THR A 78 10.30 9.85 -4.97
N ILE A 79 9.65 10.74 -4.21
CA ILE A 79 10.33 11.60 -3.24
C ILE A 79 10.18 10.94 -1.88
N SER A 80 11.28 10.46 -1.31
CA SER A 80 11.34 10.03 0.08
C SER A 80 11.41 11.27 0.99
N GLY A 81 10.51 11.37 1.97
CA GLY A 81 10.46 12.49 2.92
C GLY A 81 11.57 12.49 3.98
N GLU A 82 12.73 11.92 3.67
CA GLU A 82 13.88 11.85 4.56
C GLU A 82 14.67 13.16 4.64
N GLU A 83 14.42 14.09 3.71
CA GLU A 83 14.86 15.48 3.81
C GLU A 83 14.05 16.19 4.90
N LYS A 84 14.64 16.31 6.11
CA LYS A 84 14.09 17.15 7.17
C LYS A 84 13.96 18.56 6.62
N CYS A 85 12.75 19.09 6.66
CA CYS A 85 12.25 20.31 6.01
C CYS A 85 12.96 21.63 6.41
N GLY A 86 14.17 21.58 6.97
CA GLY A 86 14.93 22.73 7.46
C GLY A 86 14.28 23.46 8.63
N VAL A 87 13.05 23.08 8.99
CA VAL A 87 12.24 23.69 10.03
C VAL A 87 12.30 22.86 11.31
N PRO A 88 12.38 23.50 12.48
CA PRO A 88 12.26 22.81 13.76
C PRO A 88 10.94 22.03 13.88
N PHE A 89 10.98 20.90 14.61
CA PHE A 89 9.77 20.12 14.90
C PHE A 89 8.70 20.94 15.64
N THR A 90 9.11 21.89 16.46
CA THR A 90 8.22 22.83 17.17
C THR A 90 7.35 23.62 16.21
N ASP A 91 7.93 24.09 15.12
CA ASP A 91 7.25 24.94 14.14
C ASP A 91 6.26 24.12 13.33
N LEU A 92 6.62 22.86 12.99
CA LEU A 92 5.69 21.91 12.38
C LEU A 92 4.51 21.60 13.32
N LEU A 93 4.78 21.40 14.60
CA LEU A 93 3.76 21.14 15.61
C LEU A 93 2.83 22.36 15.77
N ASP A 94 3.38 23.56 15.81
CA ASP A 94 2.59 24.79 15.97
C ASP A 94 1.81 25.13 14.71
N ALA A 95 2.35 24.86 13.52
CA ALA A 95 1.62 24.91 12.27
C ALA A 95 0.45 23.93 12.28
N ALA A 96 0.67 22.68 12.69
CA ALA A 96 -0.38 21.68 12.79
C ALA A 96 -1.52 22.11 13.75
N LYS A 97 -1.17 22.60 14.95
CA LYS A 97 -2.15 23.18 15.89
C LYS A 97 -2.92 24.35 15.27
N SER A 98 -2.23 25.21 14.53
CA SER A 98 -2.83 26.39 13.90
C SER A 98 -3.81 26.01 12.79
N VAL A 99 -3.49 24.98 11.99
CA VAL A 99 -4.40 24.42 10.98
C VAL A 99 -5.67 23.88 11.64
N VAL A 100 -5.56 23.13 12.74
CA VAL A 100 -6.73 22.62 13.48
C VAL A 100 -7.63 23.77 13.97
N LYS A 101 -7.04 24.82 14.56
CA LYS A 101 -7.80 26.02 14.97
C LYS A 101 -8.51 26.68 13.79
N ALA A 102 -7.85 26.82 12.64
CA ALA A 102 -8.43 27.40 11.44
C ALA A 102 -9.59 26.57 10.89
N LEU A 103 -9.49 25.23 10.95
CA LEU A 103 -10.56 24.33 10.54
C LEU A 103 -11.82 24.49 11.40
N PHE A 104 -11.69 24.64 12.72
CA PHE A 104 -12.85 24.91 13.59
C PHE A 104 -13.50 26.28 13.31
N VAL A 105 -12.71 27.31 13.03
CA VAL A 105 -13.25 28.61 12.60
C VAL A 105 -14.06 28.42 11.31
N ARG A 106 -13.51 27.71 10.33
CA ARG A 106 -14.20 27.43 9.07
C ARG A 106 -15.47 26.61 9.29
N GLU A 107 -15.45 25.59 10.14
CA GLU A 107 -16.63 24.77 10.47
C GLU A 107 -17.81 25.63 10.97
N LYS A 108 -17.52 26.55 11.90
CA LYS A 108 -18.50 27.49 12.43
C LYS A 108 -19.15 28.33 11.33
N TYR A 109 -18.36 28.90 10.43
CA TYR A 109 -18.90 29.74 9.36
C TYR A 109 -19.57 28.94 8.24
N MET A 110 -19.10 27.71 7.96
CA MET A 110 -19.75 26.81 7.00
C MET A 110 -21.17 26.44 7.44
N GLY A 111 -21.39 26.20 8.74
CA GLY A 111 -22.72 25.98 9.30
C GLY A 111 -23.67 27.16 9.07
N LEU A 112 -23.17 28.40 9.13
CA LEU A 112 -23.97 29.60 8.81
C LEU A 112 -24.30 29.71 7.32
N SER A 113 -23.43 29.24 6.44
CA SER A 113 -23.63 29.26 4.99
C SER A 113 -24.28 27.99 4.43
N LEU A 114 -24.77 27.08 5.28
CA LEU A 114 -25.33 25.78 4.87
C LEU A 114 -24.35 24.94 4.03
N GLN A 115 -23.06 25.05 4.32
CA GLN A 115 -22.01 24.23 3.74
C GLN A 115 -21.55 23.18 4.76
N SER A 116 -21.01 22.08 4.28
CA SER A 116 -20.41 21.04 5.11
C SER A 116 -19.02 20.66 4.60
N PHE A 117 -18.16 20.22 5.51
CA PHE A 117 -16.90 19.58 5.13
C PHE A 117 -17.15 18.21 4.50
N CYS A 118 -16.17 17.71 3.74
CA CYS A 118 -16.17 16.32 3.31
C CYS A 118 -16.13 15.37 4.51
N LYS A 119 -16.59 14.12 4.28
CA LYS A 119 -16.76 13.11 5.34
C LYS A 119 -15.52 12.96 6.22
N THR A 120 -14.34 12.89 5.60
CA THR A 120 -13.06 12.69 6.27
C THR A 120 -12.75 13.82 7.25
N THR A 121 -12.87 15.08 6.79
CA THR A 121 -12.55 16.25 7.61
C THR A 121 -13.58 16.41 8.72
N ALA A 122 -14.87 16.21 8.43
CA ALA A 122 -15.93 16.27 9.43
C ALA A 122 -15.72 15.24 10.54
N ARG A 123 -15.37 13.99 10.21
CA ARG A 123 -15.11 12.95 11.20
C ARG A 123 -13.99 13.31 12.16
N TYR A 124 -12.85 13.77 11.64
CA TYR A 124 -11.71 14.15 12.48
C TYR A 124 -12.00 15.36 13.36
N LEU A 125 -12.76 16.36 12.85
CA LEU A 125 -13.17 17.51 13.67
C LEU A 125 -14.10 17.08 14.80
N GLN A 126 -15.02 16.15 14.55
CA GLN A 126 -15.89 15.58 15.57
C GLN A 126 -15.08 14.86 16.66
N GLU A 127 -14.16 13.96 16.28
CA GLU A 127 -13.29 13.23 17.23
C GLU A 127 -12.46 14.19 18.12
N LEU A 128 -11.99 15.30 17.54
CA LEU A 128 -11.23 16.34 18.27
C LEU A 128 -12.13 17.18 19.18
N SER A 129 -13.40 17.39 18.83
CA SER A 129 -14.36 18.10 19.66
C SER A 129 -14.73 17.32 20.93
N GLU A 130 -14.79 15.98 20.82
CA GLU A 130 -15.13 15.06 21.92
C GLU A 130 -13.99 14.90 22.93
N LYS A 131 -12.75 15.24 22.55
CA LYS A 131 -11.56 15.19 23.40
C LYS A 131 -10.89 16.57 23.41
N PRO A 132 -11.26 17.47 24.35
CA PRO A 132 -10.60 18.75 24.48
C PRO A 132 -9.09 18.54 24.59
N LEU A 133 -8.32 19.19 23.71
CA LEU A 133 -6.88 19.21 23.83
C LEU A 133 -6.55 19.87 25.17
N GLU A 134 -6.14 19.08 26.16
CA GLU A 134 -5.67 19.54 27.47
C GLU A 134 -4.52 20.54 27.25
N THR A 135 -4.85 21.83 27.22
CA THR A 135 -3.86 22.90 27.24
C THR A 135 -3.42 23.09 28.68
N ARG A 136 -2.42 22.32 29.12
CA ARG A 136 -1.61 22.71 30.29
C ARG A 136 -0.79 23.93 29.89
N GLY A 137 -1.24 25.10 30.35
CA GLY A 137 -0.46 26.34 30.36
C GLY A 137 0.60 26.33 31.45
#